data_AF-A0A941CJX6-F1
#
_entry.id   AF-A0A941CJX6-F1
#
_cell.length_a   1.000
_cell.length_b   1.000
_cell.length_c   1.000
_cell.angle_alpha   90.00
_cell.angle_beta   90.00
_cell.angle_gamma   90.00
#
_symmetry.space_group_name_H-M   'P 1'
#
loop_
_entity.id
_entity.type
_entity.pdbx_description
1 polymer ?
#
loop_
_entity_poly.entity_id
_entity_poly.type
_entity_poly.pdbx_seq_one_letter_code
_entity_poly.pdbx_strand_id
1 'polypeptide(L)' 'MEKQYCKVGSVTPITAKADAVTMLEYQYQNFLDKASNIEHTNTKLGDFFEQKAKKLQKALESLV' A
#
# COMPACT_ATOMS: atom_id res chain seq x y z
N MET A 1 40.71 -29.48 3.05
CA MET A 1 39.44 -29.09 2.40
C MET A 1 38.84 -27.94 3.17
N GLU A 2 38.77 -26.74 2.59
CA GLU A 2 38.17 -25.58 3.24
C GLU A 2 36.66 -25.56 2.97
N LYS A 3 35.85 -25.51 4.03
CA LYS A 3 34.40 -25.39 3.90
C LYS A 3 34.07 -23.92 3.57
N GLN A 4 33.89 -23.62 2.28
CA GLN A 4 33.34 -22.33 1.86
C GLN A 4 31.84 -22.31 2.12
N TYR A 5 31.43 -21.58 3.15
CA TYR A 5 30.02 -21.30 3.40
C TYR A 5 29.61 -20.10 2.54
N CYS A 6 28.76 -20.34 1.54
CA CYS A 6 28.09 -19.24 0.84
C CYS A 6 27.30 -18.43 1.87
N LYS A 7 27.67 -17.16 2.07
CA LYS A 7 26.85 -16.20 2.81
C LYS A 7 25.58 -15.98 2.02
N VAL A 8 24.54 -16.77 2.31
CA VAL A 8 23.19 -16.52 1.82
C VAL A 8 22.80 -15.15 2.40
N GLY A 9 22.59 -14.16 1.54
CA GLY A 9 22.34 -12.78 1.97
C GLY A 9 21.25 -12.73 3.02
N SER A 10 21.55 -12.06 4.15
CA SER A 10 20.57 -11.79 5.20
C SER A 10 19.38 -11.05 4.58
N VAL A 11 18.21 -11.70 4.54
CA VAL A 11 16.95 -11.03 4.19
C VAL A 11 16.54 -10.23 5.41
N THR A 12 16.58 -8.91 5.31
CA THR A 12 16.01 -8.04 6.34
C THR A 12 14.52 -8.34 6.41
N PRO A 13 14.00 -8.91 7.52
CA PRO A 13 12.56 -9.00 7.69
C PRO A 13 12.07 -7.56 7.71
N ILE A 14 11.23 -7.19 6.73
CA ILE A 14 10.48 -5.94 6.82
C ILE A 14 9.87 -5.95 8.22
N THR A 15 9.94 -4.83 8.93
CA THR A 15 9.29 -4.62 10.21
C THR A 15 7.77 -4.64 9.95
N ALA A 16 7.23 -5.83 9.64
CA ALA A 16 6.25 -6.05 8.57
C ALA A 16 4.83 -5.56 8.87
N LYS A 17 4.57 -5.09 10.09
CA LYS A 17 3.23 -4.63 10.50
C LYS A 17 3.12 -3.12 10.52
N ALA A 18 4.04 -2.41 11.18
CA ALA A 18 4.03 -0.96 11.23
C ALA A 18 4.26 -0.34 9.84
N ASP A 19 5.18 -0.92 9.06
CA ASP A 19 5.43 -0.50 7.68
C ASP A 19 4.22 -0.77 6.76
N ALA A 20 3.49 -1.86 6.99
CA ALA A 20 2.34 -2.23 6.17
C ALA A 20 1.12 -1.32 6.41
N VAL A 21 0.82 -0.95 7.66
CA VAL A 21 -0.27 0.00 7.97
C VAL A 21 0.04 1.36 7.38
N THR A 22 1.26 1.87 7.60
CA THR A 22 1.71 3.16 7.04
C THR A 22 1.64 3.17 5.50
N MET A 23 2.00 2.05 4.86
CA MET A 23 1.89 1.90 3.41
C MET A 23 0.44 1.89 2.93
N LEU A 24 -0.48 1.25 3.66
CA LEU A 24 -1.91 1.24 3.32
C LEU A 24 -2.54 2.63 3.49
N GLU A 25 -2.17 3.37 4.53
CA GLU A 25 -2.60 4.77 4.73
C GLU A 25 -2.11 5.69 3.61
N TYR A 26 -0.84 5.54 3.22
CA TYR A 26 -0.27 6.29 2.10
C TYR A 26 -1.00 5.99 0.79
N GLN A 27 -1.32 4.71 0.53
CA GLN A 27 -2.09 4.33 -0.65
C GLN A 27 -3.52 4.89 -0.61
N TYR A 28 -4.18 4.84 0.54
CA TYR A 28 -5.51 5.40 0.73
C TYR A 28 -5.55 6.88 0.35
N GLN A 29 -4.62 7.68 0.87
CA GLN A 29 -4.54 9.10 0.52
C GLN A 29 -4.27 9.34 -0.96
N ASN A 30 -3.35 8.59 -1.56
CA ASN A 30 -3.09 8.71 -3.01
C ASN A 30 -4.33 8.43 -3.87
N PHE A 31 -5.19 7.50 -3.46
CA PHE A 31 -6.42 7.22 -4.19
C PHE A 31 -7.45 8.34 -4.03
N LEU A 32 -7.57 8.96 -2.86
CA LEU A 32 -8.43 10.13 -2.66
C LEU A 32 -7.94 11.33 -3.48
N ASP A 33 -6.64 11.61 -3.45
CA ASP A 33 -6.05 12.70 -4.24
C ASP A 33 -6.30 12.49 -5.73
N LYS A 34 -6.11 11.26 -6.23
CA LYS A 34 -6.37 10.94 -7.65
C LYS A 34 -7.84 11.02 -8.02
N ALA A 35 -8.74 10.59 -7.14
CA ALA A 35 -10.18 10.72 -7.36
C ALA A 35 -10.56 12.21 -7.51
N SER A 36 -10.11 13.03 -6.57
CA SER A 36 -10.41 14.47 -6.52
C SER A 36 -9.85 15.22 -7.74
N ASN A 37 -8.65 14.87 -8.19
CA ASN A 37 -8.02 15.51 -9.36
C ASN A 37 -8.67 15.13 -10.69
N ILE A 38 -9.35 13.97 -10.77
CA ILE A 38 -9.87 13.40 -12.03
C ILE A 38 -11.39 13.49 -12.11
N GLU A 39 -12.10 13.79 -11.00
CA GLU A 39 -13.56 13.86 -10.92
C GLU A 39 -14.19 14.68 -12.05
N HIS A 40 -13.61 15.83 -12.38
CA HIS A 40 -14.12 16.73 -13.42
C HIS A 40 -13.65 16.39 -14.86
N THR A 41 -12.68 15.47 -15.01
CA THR A 41 -12.10 15.11 -16.32
C THR A 41 -12.58 13.74 -16.80
N ASN A 42 -12.71 12.77 -15.89
CA ASN A 42 -13.16 11.42 -16.20
C ASN A 42 -13.85 10.80 -14.99
N THR A 43 -15.16 10.94 -14.93
CA THR A 43 -16.00 10.48 -13.82
C THR A 43 -15.85 8.99 -13.54
N LYS A 44 -15.78 8.13 -14.57
CA LYS A 44 -15.59 6.67 -14.39
C LYS A 44 -14.25 6.34 -13.72
N LEU A 45 -13.21 7.09 -14.03
CA LEU A 45 -11.89 6.90 -13.43
C LEU A 45 -11.84 7.47 -12.00
N GLY A 46 -12.52 8.59 -11.74
CA GLY A 46 -12.75 9.11 -10.40
C GLY A 46 -13.47 8.09 -9.51
N ASP A 47 -14.60 7.55 -9.97
CA ASP A 47 -15.37 6.51 -9.27
C ASP A 47 -14.53 5.27 -8.94
N PHE A 48 -13.67 4.86 -9.88
CA PHE A 48 -12.76 3.75 -9.66
C PHE A 48 -11.78 4.03 -8.52
N PHE A 49 -11.17 5.21 -8.47
CA PHE A 49 -10.24 5.58 -7.41
C PHE A 49 -10.95 5.71 -6.06
N GLU A 50 -12.16 6.27 -6.01
CA GLU A 50 -12.97 6.28 -4.79
C GLU A 50 -13.28 4.86 -4.28
N GLN A 51 -13.69 3.96 -5.17
CA GLN A 51 -13.98 2.58 -4.79
C GLN A 51 -12.74 1.86 -4.24
N LYS A 52 -11.54 2.19 -4.76
CA LYS A 52 -10.28 1.67 -4.24
C LYS A 52 -9.95 2.25 -2.86
N ALA A 53 -10.14 3.56 -2.68
CA ALA A 53 -9.97 4.22 -1.38
C ALA A 53 -10.91 3.60 -0.32
N LYS A 54 -12.21 3.43 -0.63
CA LYS A 54 -13.19 2.80 0.28
C LYS A 54 -12.80 1.37 0.67
N LYS A 55 -12.21 0.59 -0.23
CA LYS A 55 -11.73 -0.77 0.10
C LYS A 55 -10.54 -0.74 1.05
N LEU A 56 -9.60 0.18 0.84
CA LEU A 56 -8.44 0.34 1.72
C LEU A 56 -8.84 0.85 3.10
N GLN A 57 -9.79 1.79 3.17
CA GLN A 57 -10.35 2.28 4.43
C GLN A 57 -10.90 1.13 5.28
N LYS A 58 -11.73 0.26 4.70
CA LYS A 58 -12.26 -0.92 5.40
C LYS A 58 -11.17 -1.88 5.88
N ALA A 59 -10.10 -2.04 5.10
CA ALA A 59 -8.96 -2.86 5.50
C ALA A 59 -8.20 -2.24 6.67
N LEU A 60 -7.99 -0.90 6.65
CA LEU A 60 -7.37 -0.17 7.75
C LEU A 60 -8.22 -0.22 9.03
N GLU A 61 -9.54 -0.05 8.92
CA GLU A 61 -10.49 -0.18 10.04
C GLU A 61 -10.46 -1.59 10.67
N SER A 62 -10.08 -2.63 9.93
CA SER A 62 -9.93 -4.00 10.47
C SER A 62 -8.59 -4.25 11.16
N LEU A 63 -7.62 -3.33 11.00
CA LEU A 63 -6.25 -3.45 11.51
C LEU A 63 -5.99 -2.60 12.76
N VAL A 64 -6.87 -1.64 13.06
CA VAL A 64 -6.85 -0.72 14.22
C VAL A 64 -7.89 -1.15 15.23
#